data_AF-A0A1S2XHS8-F1
#
_entry.id   AF-A0A1S2XHS8-F1
#
_cell.length_a   1.000
_cell.length_b   1.000
_cell.length_c   1.000
_cell.angle_alpha   90.00
_cell.angle_beta   90.00
_cell.angle_gamma   90.00
#
_symmetry.space_group_name_H-M   'P 1'
#
loop_
_entity.id
_entity.type
_entity.pdbx_description
1 polymer ?
#
loop_
_entity_poly.entity_id
_entity_poly.type
_entity_poly.pdbx_seq_one_letter_code
_entity_poly.pdbx_strand_id
1 'polypeptide(L)'
;MKLSPITLFMFRDSDGFASIISQALHPNPSSSFTPIEESFELSLEDYGIKDHKASGIVLHYVDNHGIYKVSIVLMQHYEPPVLACALNEVLNKIAGGDPSSIPTLLVPFLVESSKVKGYSKSLRSDESRALTFGIQIGHTTDIMQTLLKKTQETPSSLQIQQENFACFLHFVRVMKLPTFFLIGQSSTKQHEAICEIGDILASSTGLQFSEEKVIWNPKKTSRESKEPWRDLYG
;
A
#
# COMPACT_ATOMS: atom_id res chain seq x y z
N MET A 1 -5.54 15.62 8.94
CA MET A 1 -5.21 14.20 8.91
C MET A 1 -4.37 13.82 10.11
N LYS A 2 -5.02 13.26 11.13
CA LYS A 2 -4.37 12.55 12.25
C LYS A 2 -4.29 11.09 11.86
N LEU A 3 -3.21 10.39 12.18
CA LEU A 3 -3.04 8.96 11.88
C LEU A 3 -2.72 8.16 13.14
N SER A 4 -3.03 6.87 13.10
CA SER A 4 -2.59 5.91 14.11
C SER A 4 -1.14 5.47 13.90
N PRO A 5 -0.48 4.95 14.94
CA PRO A 5 0.90 4.44 14.85
C PRO A 5 1.13 3.39 13.75
N ILE A 6 0.10 2.62 13.39
CA ILE A 6 0.13 1.70 12.25
C ILE A 6 -0.81 2.26 11.18
N THR A 7 -0.28 2.55 10.00
CA THR A 7 -1.08 3.10 8.89
C THR A 7 -0.88 2.28 7.63
N LEU A 8 -1.97 1.77 7.06
CA LEU A 8 -1.96 1.18 5.72
C LEU A 8 -2.09 2.32 4.70
N PHE A 9 -1.20 2.37 3.73
CA PHE A 9 -1.25 3.36 2.66
C PHE A 9 -1.51 2.67 1.33
N MET A 10 -2.56 3.07 0.64
CA MET A 10 -2.92 2.52 -0.68
C MET A 10 -3.38 3.63 -1.62
N PHE A 11 -3.07 3.45 -2.90
CA PHE A 11 -3.62 4.27 -3.98
C PHE A 11 -4.92 3.63 -4.45
N ARG A 12 -5.97 4.43 -4.63
CA ARG A 12 -7.15 3.99 -5.36
C ARG A 12 -6.72 3.62 -6.77
N ASP A 13 -6.99 2.39 -7.17
CA ASP A 13 -6.62 1.86 -8.47
C ASP A 13 -7.88 1.50 -9.28
N SER A 14 -7.74 1.49 -10.60
CA SER A 14 -8.83 1.12 -11.52
C SER A 14 -9.23 -0.35 -11.41
N ASP A 15 -8.33 -1.19 -10.93
CA ASP A 15 -8.50 -2.64 -10.83
C ASP A 15 -9.25 -3.03 -9.55
N GLY A 16 -9.36 -2.09 -8.59
CA GLY A 16 -10.13 -2.20 -7.36
C GLY A 16 -9.36 -2.82 -6.19
N PHE A 17 -8.05 -3.03 -6.29
CA PHE A 17 -7.23 -3.68 -5.26
C PHE A 17 -7.34 -2.98 -3.90
N ALA A 18 -7.11 -1.67 -3.86
CA ALA A 18 -7.19 -0.89 -2.62
C ALA A 18 -8.60 -0.91 -2.02
N SER A 19 -9.63 -0.84 -2.87
CA SER A 19 -11.02 -0.94 -2.44
C SER A 19 -11.31 -2.30 -1.82
N ILE A 20 -10.88 -3.39 -2.45
CA ILE A 20 -11.10 -4.75 -1.97
C ILE A 20 -10.41 -4.99 -0.64
N ILE A 21 -9.13 -4.64 -0.51
CA ILE A 21 -8.40 -4.80 0.75
C ILE A 21 -9.06 -3.98 1.86
N SER A 22 -9.40 -2.71 1.60
CA SER A 22 -10.03 -1.85 2.62
C SER A 22 -11.42 -2.32 3.07
N GLN A 23 -12.22 -2.91 2.18
CA GLN A 23 -13.55 -3.43 2.49
C GLN A 23 -13.52 -4.81 3.15
N ALA A 24 -12.52 -5.63 2.79
CA ALA A 24 -12.31 -6.95 3.37
C ALA A 24 -11.69 -6.89 4.77
N LEU A 25 -10.97 -5.82 5.10
CA LEU A 25 -10.47 -5.55 6.45
C LEU A 25 -11.56 -4.90 7.32
N HIS A 26 -11.88 -5.55 8.43
CA HIS A 26 -12.88 -5.05 9.36
C HIS A 26 -12.48 -5.34 10.81
N PRO A 27 -13.14 -4.69 11.80
CA PRO A 27 -12.93 -5.01 13.20
C PRO A 27 -13.15 -6.50 13.44
N ASN A 28 -12.31 -7.11 14.26
CA ASN A 28 -12.60 -8.44 14.78
C ASN A 28 -13.85 -8.34 15.69
N PRO A 29 -14.84 -9.23 15.58
CA PRO A 29 -16.02 -9.24 16.46
C PRO A 29 -15.70 -9.24 17.96
N SER A 30 -14.54 -9.77 18.36
CA SER A 30 -14.08 -9.74 19.76
C SER A 30 -13.31 -8.46 20.13
N SER A 31 -13.03 -7.58 19.16
CA SER A 31 -12.34 -6.31 19.37
C SER A 31 -13.34 -5.18 19.69
N SER A 32 -12.83 -4.18 20.38
CA SER A 32 -13.55 -2.94 20.72
C SER A 32 -13.41 -1.86 19.64
N PHE A 33 -13.03 -2.23 18.42
CA PHE A 33 -12.70 -1.23 17.39
C PHE A 33 -13.94 -0.67 16.73
N THR A 34 -14.05 0.65 16.75
CA THR A 34 -15.09 1.40 16.03
C THR A 34 -14.47 2.04 14.79
N PRO A 35 -15.05 1.81 13.58
CA PRO A 35 -14.60 2.47 12.37
C PRO A 35 -15.04 3.93 12.32
N ILE A 36 -14.15 4.83 11.90
CA ILE A 36 -14.42 6.26 11.65
C ILE A 36 -13.83 6.63 10.29
N GLU A 37 -14.61 7.30 9.45
CA GLU A 37 -14.16 7.75 8.13
C GLU A 37 -13.95 9.27 8.13
N GLU A 38 -12.81 9.73 7.62
CA GLU A 38 -12.46 11.14 7.42
C GLU A 38 -11.98 11.34 5.97
N SER A 39 -12.40 12.40 5.29
CA SER A 39 -11.81 12.81 4.01
C SER A 39 -10.72 13.85 4.24
N PHE A 40 -9.73 13.89 3.34
CA PHE A 40 -8.70 14.94 3.36
C PHE A 40 -8.54 15.59 1.98
N GLU A 41 -8.16 16.86 2.00
CA GLU A 41 -7.73 17.62 0.84
C GLU A 41 -6.53 18.49 1.24
N LEU A 42 -5.47 18.46 0.43
CA LEU A 42 -4.25 19.24 0.57
C LEU A 42 -4.04 20.04 -0.71
N SER A 43 -3.69 21.32 -0.55
CA SER A 43 -3.45 22.22 -1.69
C SER A 43 -2.20 21.78 -2.46
N LEU A 44 -2.25 21.90 -3.79
CA LEU A 44 -1.09 21.73 -4.68
C LEU A 44 -0.63 23.06 -5.29
N GLU A 45 -1.14 24.18 -4.78
CA GLU A 45 -0.87 25.51 -5.34
C GLU A 45 0.62 25.91 -5.23
N ASP A 46 1.33 25.40 -4.23
CA ASP A 46 2.78 25.62 -4.06
C ASP A 46 3.60 25.01 -5.20
N TYR A 47 3.02 24.06 -5.95
CA TYR A 47 3.59 23.49 -7.17
C TYR A 47 3.06 24.15 -8.46
N GLY A 48 2.25 25.20 -8.34
CA GLY A 48 1.57 25.86 -9.45
C GLY A 48 0.34 25.12 -9.98
N ILE A 49 -0.14 24.09 -9.27
CA ILE A 49 -1.31 23.28 -9.68
C ILE A 49 -2.55 23.80 -8.93
N LYS A 50 -3.48 24.42 -9.66
CA LYS A 50 -4.67 25.07 -9.07
C LYS A 50 -5.97 24.31 -9.29
N ASP A 51 -6.00 23.43 -10.28
CA ASP A 51 -7.16 22.65 -10.70
C ASP A 51 -7.25 21.30 -9.99
N HIS A 52 -6.18 20.87 -9.31
CA HIS A 52 -6.13 19.64 -8.54
C HIS A 52 -5.73 19.91 -7.08
N LYS A 53 -6.20 19.03 -6.20
CA LYS A 53 -5.77 18.91 -4.80
C LYS A 53 -5.30 17.48 -4.55
N ALA A 54 -4.40 17.27 -3.60
CA ALA A 54 -4.11 15.94 -3.06
C ALA A 54 -5.27 15.53 -2.13
N SER A 55 -6.01 14.49 -2.48
CA SER A 55 -7.19 14.09 -1.72
C SER A 55 -7.31 12.59 -1.56
N GLY A 56 -8.16 12.19 -0.62
CA GLY A 56 -8.43 10.80 -0.33
C GLY A 56 -9.31 10.63 0.89
N ILE A 57 -9.44 9.38 1.32
CA ILE A 57 -10.19 8.98 2.50
C ILE A 57 -9.25 8.30 3.49
N VAL A 58 -9.49 8.52 4.77
CA VAL A 58 -8.85 7.79 5.87
C VAL A 58 -9.91 7.04 6.65
N LEU A 59 -9.74 5.73 6.76
CA LEU A 59 -10.54 4.87 7.62
C LEU A 59 -9.76 4.57 8.90
N HIS A 60 -10.25 5.02 10.04
CA HIS A 60 -9.66 4.80 11.35
C HIS A 60 -10.38 3.67 12.08
N TYR A 61 -9.61 2.84 12.77
CA TYR A 61 -10.11 1.88 13.75
C TYR A 61 -9.67 2.34 15.13
N VAL A 62 -10.64 2.75 15.94
CA VAL A 62 -10.45 3.40 17.23
C VAL A 62 -10.94 2.50 18.35
N ASP A 63 -10.18 2.36 19.44
CA ASP A 63 -10.61 1.55 20.59
C ASP A 63 -11.67 2.26 21.45
N ASN A 64 -12.20 1.54 22.46
CA ASN A 64 -13.19 2.08 23.41
C ASN A 64 -12.71 3.31 24.21
N HIS A 65 -11.41 3.62 24.19
CA HIS A 65 -10.82 4.78 24.87
C HIS A 65 -10.59 5.97 23.92
N GLY A 66 -11.00 5.87 22.65
CA GLY A 66 -10.78 6.91 21.66
C GLY A 66 -9.35 6.93 21.10
N ILE A 67 -8.56 5.87 21.34
CA ILE A 67 -7.18 5.76 20.86
C ILE A 67 -7.17 5.12 19.47
N TYR A 68 -6.56 5.82 18.53
CA TYR A 68 -6.39 5.39 17.14
C TYR A 68 -5.40 4.23 17.07
N LYS A 69 -5.84 3.04 16.65
CA LYS A 69 -5.00 1.84 16.58
C LYS A 69 -4.47 1.58 15.17
N VAL A 70 -5.35 1.66 14.18
CA VAL A 70 -5.04 1.39 12.77
C VAL A 70 -5.74 2.44 11.91
N SER A 71 -5.08 2.89 10.85
CA SER A 71 -5.61 3.85 9.88
C SER A 71 -5.33 3.31 8.49
N ILE A 72 -6.30 3.39 7.59
CA ILE A 72 -6.14 3.04 6.19
C ILE A 72 -6.30 4.32 5.39
N VAL A 73 -5.22 4.78 4.77
CA VAL A 73 -5.21 5.92 3.85
C VAL A 73 -5.44 5.40 2.44
N LEU A 74 -6.54 5.84 1.84
CA LEU A 74 -6.92 5.60 0.45
C LEU A 74 -6.74 6.90 -0.33
N MET A 75 -5.55 7.10 -0.88
CA MET A 75 -5.24 8.26 -1.69
C MET A 75 -5.91 8.15 -3.07
N GLN A 76 -6.45 9.25 -3.58
CA GLN A 76 -7.00 9.29 -4.93
C GLN A 76 -5.91 8.96 -5.98
N HIS A 77 -6.32 8.40 -7.11
CA HIS A 77 -5.40 8.14 -8.22
C HIS A 77 -4.96 9.45 -8.89
N TYR A 78 -3.67 9.59 -9.15
CA TYR A 78 -3.09 10.69 -9.92
C TYR A 78 -2.06 10.13 -10.89
N GLU A 79 -2.02 10.70 -12.09
CA GLU A 79 -0.96 10.44 -13.05
C GLU A 79 0.23 11.39 -12.80
N PRO A 80 1.47 11.01 -13.16
CA PRO A 80 2.58 11.95 -13.21
C PRO A 80 2.32 13.13 -14.17
N PRO A 81 2.82 14.34 -13.87
CA PRO A 81 3.66 14.69 -12.72
C PRO A 81 2.86 15.00 -11.43
N VAL A 82 1.53 15.13 -11.50
CA VAL A 82 0.68 15.52 -10.36
C VAL A 82 0.81 14.55 -9.20
N LEU A 83 0.98 13.25 -9.48
CA LEU A 83 1.27 12.21 -8.50
C LEU A 83 2.40 12.58 -7.53
N ALA A 84 3.53 13.08 -8.06
CA ALA A 84 4.70 13.38 -7.23
C ALA A 84 4.41 14.55 -6.27
N CYS A 85 3.74 15.59 -6.75
CA CYS A 85 3.32 16.74 -5.95
C CYS A 85 2.31 16.31 -4.87
N ALA A 86 1.29 15.55 -5.27
CA ALA A 86 0.25 15.06 -4.37
C ALA A 86 0.84 14.17 -3.27
N LEU A 87 1.75 13.28 -3.64
CA LEU A 87 2.37 12.38 -2.70
C LEU A 87 3.30 13.10 -1.73
N ASN A 88 4.06 14.10 -2.21
CA ASN A 88 4.91 14.92 -1.34
C ASN A 88 4.07 15.62 -0.26
N GLU A 89 2.94 16.24 -0.62
CA GLU A 89 2.05 16.88 0.36
C GLU A 89 1.50 15.91 1.38
N VAL A 90 1.00 14.75 0.92
CA VAL A 90 0.44 13.74 1.82
C VAL A 90 1.52 13.21 2.76
N LEU A 91 2.69 12.81 2.26
CA LEU A 91 3.77 12.29 3.08
C LEU A 91 4.35 13.34 4.03
N ASN A 92 4.45 14.61 3.61
CA ASN A 92 4.84 15.70 4.50
C ASN A 92 3.81 15.91 5.61
N LYS A 93 2.52 15.76 5.31
CA LYS A 93 1.47 15.81 6.34
C LYS A 93 1.57 14.66 7.33
N ILE A 94 1.98 13.47 6.87
CA ILE A 94 2.24 12.29 7.73
C ILE A 94 3.49 12.49 8.58
N ALA A 95 4.55 13.05 8.00
CA ALA A 95 5.85 13.24 8.64
C ALA A 95 5.89 14.46 9.58
N GLY A 96 5.05 15.48 9.35
CA GLY A 96 5.09 16.78 10.01
C GLY A 96 4.63 16.80 11.48
N GLY A 97 4.43 15.64 12.10
CA GLY A 97 4.18 15.52 13.54
C GLY A 97 5.49 15.41 14.35
N ASP A 98 5.35 15.13 15.65
CA ASP A 98 6.50 14.77 16.48
C ASP A 98 7.17 13.49 15.93
N PRO A 99 8.51 13.35 15.98
CA PRO A 99 9.18 12.14 15.50
C PRO A 99 8.66 10.84 16.14
N SER A 100 8.20 10.90 17.39
CA SER A 100 7.57 9.79 18.11
C SER A 100 6.15 9.45 17.65
N SER A 101 5.54 10.34 16.86
CA SER A 101 4.18 10.21 16.31
C SER A 101 4.16 9.80 14.84
N ILE A 102 5.33 9.67 14.19
CA ILE A 102 5.42 9.22 12.80
C ILE A 102 4.94 7.77 12.73
N PRO A 103 3.89 7.47 11.94
CA PRO A 103 3.34 6.13 11.87
C PRO A 103 4.24 5.22 11.04
N THR A 104 4.24 3.92 11.37
CA THR A 104 4.74 2.89 10.46
C THR A 104 3.76 2.73 9.30
N LEU A 105 4.25 2.92 8.07
CA LEU A 105 3.49 2.77 6.85
C LEU A 105 3.55 1.32 6.36
N LEU A 106 2.39 0.69 6.18
CA LEU A 106 2.25 -0.62 5.54
C LEU A 106 1.67 -0.39 4.14
N VAL A 107 2.40 -0.79 3.10
CA VAL A 107 2.07 -0.40 1.72
C VAL A 107 1.92 -1.65 0.87
N PRO A 108 0.69 -2.21 0.77
CA PRO A 108 0.45 -3.39 -0.04
C PRO A 108 0.41 -3.04 -1.53
N PHE A 109 1.03 -3.89 -2.34
CA PHE A 109 1.02 -3.81 -3.79
C PHE A 109 0.75 -5.18 -4.40
N LEU A 110 -0.09 -5.19 -5.43
CA LEU A 110 -0.25 -6.34 -6.31
C LEU A 110 0.53 -6.08 -7.59
N VAL A 111 1.52 -6.92 -7.89
CA VAL A 111 2.39 -6.75 -9.06
C VAL A 111 2.22 -7.92 -10.00
N GLU A 112 1.89 -7.64 -11.26
CA GLU A 112 1.84 -8.67 -12.30
C GLU A 112 3.19 -9.37 -12.47
N SER A 113 3.16 -10.69 -12.60
CA SER A 113 4.35 -11.51 -12.83
C SER A 113 5.17 -11.04 -14.05
N SER A 114 4.52 -10.51 -15.09
CA SER A 114 5.14 -9.89 -16.27
C SER A 114 5.97 -8.63 -15.93
N LYS A 115 5.55 -7.88 -14.90
CA LYS A 115 6.19 -6.64 -14.44
C LYS A 115 7.27 -6.88 -13.40
N VAL A 116 7.54 -8.14 -13.06
CA VAL A 116 8.62 -8.59 -12.17
C VAL A 116 9.74 -9.20 -12.99
N LYS A 117 10.81 -8.44 -13.24
CA LYS A 117 12.03 -8.97 -13.89
C LYS A 117 12.97 -9.59 -12.86
N GLY A 118 13.67 -10.66 -13.23
CA GLY A 118 14.77 -11.24 -12.45
C GLY A 118 14.41 -12.42 -11.52
N TYR A 119 13.14 -12.83 -11.43
CA TYR A 119 12.76 -14.05 -10.71
C TYR A 119 12.50 -15.21 -11.68
N SER A 120 13.54 -15.98 -11.98
CA SER A 120 13.47 -17.21 -12.78
C SER A 120 13.81 -18.43 -11.93
N LYS A 121 13.04 -18.69 -10.87
CA LYS A 121 13.01 -20.04 -10.31
C LYS A 121 11.73 -20.71 -10.77
N SER A 122 11.92 -21.75 -11.59
CA SER A 122 10.92 -22.80 -11.76
C SER A 122 10.43 -23.21 -10.38
N LEU A 123 9.14 -22.97 -10.13
CA LEU A 123 8.45 -23.40 -8.92
C LEU A 123 8.82 -24.86 -8.65
N ARG A 124 9.40 -25.12 -7.47
CA ARG A 124 9.31 -26.47 -6.90
C ARG A 124 7.82 -26.76 -6.75
N SER A 125 7.43 -27.98 -7.10
CA SER A 125 6.05 -28.43 -7.33
C SER A 125 5.16 -28.50 -6.07
N ASP A 126 5.42 -27.68 -5.05
CA ASP A 126 4.82 -27.86 -3.70
C ASP A 126 4.20 -26.59 -3.09
N GLU A 127 4.04 -25.50 -3.85
CA GLU A 127 3.55 -24.22 -3.30
C GLU A 127 2.06 -24.01 -3.56
N SER A 128 1.24 -24.35 -2.55
CA SER A 128 -0.20 -24.06 -2.53
C SER A 128 -0.55 -22.61 -2.17
N ARG A 129 0.43 -21.79 -1.80
CA ARG A 129 0.25 -20.38 -1.41
C ARG A 129 0.88 -19.43 -2.42
N ALA A 130 0.28 -18.26 -2.57
CA ALA A 130 0.87 -17.17 -3.33
C ALA A 130 2.22 -16.74 -2.70
N LEU A 131 3.05 -16.04 -3.49
CA LEU A 131 4.32 -15.51 -3.01
C LEU A 131 4.13 -14.04 -2.64
N THR A 132 4.38 -13.72 -1.37
CA THR A 132 4.38 -12.36 -0.87
C THR A 132 5.77 -11.93 -0.38
N PHE A 133 6.31 -10.89 -1.01
CA PHE A 133 7.62 -10.32 -0.71
C PHE A 133 7.52 -9.11 0.22
N GLY A 134 8.52 -8.96 1.09
CA GLY A 134 8.65 -7.82 2.00
C GLY A 134 9.82 -6.91 1.63
N ILE A 135 9.60 -5.59 1.60
CA ILE A 135 10.67 -4.58 1.55
C ILE A 135 10.50 -3.64 2.73
N GLN A 136 11.52 -3.57 3.58
CA GLN A 136 11.59 -2.61 4.68
C GLN A 136 12.42 -1.39 4.28
N ILE A 137 11.91 -0.19 4.56
CA ILE A 137 12.57 1.11 4.39
C ILE A 137 12.47 1.90 5.70
N GLY A 138 13.50 2.71 6.01
CA GLY A 138 13.52 3.55 7.21
C GLY A 138 13.91 2.78 8.48
N HIS A 139 13.57 3.34 9.64
CA HIS A 139 13.87 2.70 10.92
C HIS A 139 12.95 1.49 11.15
N THR A 140 13.50 0.46 11.80
CA THR A 140 12.77 -0.76 12.13
C THR A 140 11.77 -0.52 13.25
N THR A 141 10.53 -0.99 13.07
CA THR A 141 9.54 -1.08 14.15
C THR A 141 9.11 -2.52 14.41
N ASP A 142 8.50 -2.79 15.56
CA ASP A 142 8.12 -4.16 15.98
C ASP A 142 7.18 -4.85 14.98
N ILE A 143 6.27 -4.08 14.37
CA ILE A 143 5.37 -4.59 13.35
C ILE A 143 6.13 -4.98 12.06
N MET A 144 7.16 -4.22 11.67
CA MET A 144 7.97 -4.55 10.50
C MET A 144 8.73 -5.85 10.70
N GLN A 145 9.27 -6.08 11.90
CA GLN A 145 9.92 -7.35 12.26
C GLN A 145 8.93 -8.53 12.23
N THR A 146 7.69 -8.30 12.64
CA THR A 146 6.63 -9.30 12.55
C THR A 146 6.28 -9.62 11.10
N LEU A 147 6.22 -8.60 10.23
CA LEU A 147 5.94 -8.75 8.80
C LEU A 147 7.07 -9.42 8.03
N LEU A 148 8.33 -9.11 8.36
CA LEU A 148 9.50 -9.79 7.77
C LEU A 148 9.45 -11.32 7.98
N LYS A 149 8.99 -11.78 9.16
CA LYS A 149 8.86 -13.22 9.45
C LYS A 149 7.75 -13.91 8.66
N LYS A 150 6.79 -13.13 8.13
CA LYS A 150 5.63 -13.62 7.37
C LYS A 150 5.81 -13.49 5.85
N THR A 151 6.91 -12.87 5.41
CA THR A 151 7.14 -12.55 4.00
C THR A 151 8.47 -13.14 3.54
N GLN A 152 8.62 -13.30 2.23
CA GLN A 152 9.90 -13.69 1.65
C GLN A 152 10.79 -12.47 1.44
N GLU A 153 12.09 -12.69 1.59
CA GLU A 153 13.07 -11.66 1.23
C GLU A 153 12.94 -11.33 -0.26
N THR A 154 12.93 -10.02 -0.54
CA THR A 154 12.84 -9.53 -1.90
C THR A 154 14.12 -9.86 -2.66
N PRO A 155 14.06 -10.50 -3.84
CA PRO A 155 15.23 -10.71 -4.69
C PRO A 155 15.90 -9.37 -5.02
N SER A 156 17.23 -9.32 -4.99
CA SER A 156 18.00 -8.12 -5.34
C SER A 156 17.74 -7.62 -6.77
N SER A 157 17.22 -8.49 -7.64
CA SER A 157 16.85 -8.20 -9.02
C SER A 157 15.40 -7.74 -9.20
N LEU A 158 14.57 -7.70 -8.14
CA LEU A 158 13.15 -7.35 -8.24
C LEU A 158 13.00 -5.90 -8.73
N GLN A 159 12.63 -5.75 -10.00
CA GLN A 159 12.24 -4.47 -10.56
C GLN A 159 10.72 -4.45 -10.66
N ILE A 160 10.06 -3.54 -9.93
CA ILE A 160 8.61 -3.32 -10.01
C ILE A 160 8.36 -2.17 -10.97
N GLN A 161 7.76 -2.50 -12.13
CA GLN A 161 7.42 -1.53 -13.16
C GLN A 161 6.01 -0.95 -12.95
N GLN A 162 5.82 -0.23 -11.84
CA GLN A 162 4.60 0.53 -11.55
C GLN A 162 5.00 1.94 -11.07
N GLU A 163 4.54 2.97 -11.75
CA GLU A 163 4.93 4.37 -11.47
C GLU A 163 4.56 4.79 -10.03
N ASN A 164 3.35 4.48 -9.57
CA ASN A 164 2.91 4.77 -8.19
C ASN A 164 3.85 4.16 -7.15
N PHE A 165 4.24 2.89 -7.35
CA PHE A 165 5.19 2.21 -6.47
C PHE A 165 6.56 2.90 -6.51
N ALA A 166 7.11 3.14 -7.69
CA ALA A 166 8.44 3.72 -7.85
C ALA A 166 8.52 5.14 -7.27
N CYS A 167 7.51 5.96 -7.52
CA CYS A 167 7.36 7.30 -6.97
C CYS A 167 7.30 7.25 -5.45
N PHE A 168 6.42 6.41 -4.88
CA PHE A 168 6.28 6.28 -3.43
C PHE A 168 7.55 5.77 -2.75
N LEU A 169 8.17 4.73 -3.31
CA LEU A 169 9.44 4.19 -2.84
C LEU A 169 10.54 5.26 -2.80
N HIS A 170 10.58 6.15 -3.79
CA HIS A 170 11.56 7.24 -3.81
C HIS A 170 11.34 8.21 -2.65
N PHE A 171 10.12 8.69 -2.46
CA PHE A 171 9.81 9.65 -1.39
C PHE A 171 10.07 9.07 0.00
N VAL A 172 9.59 7.86 0.31
CA VAL A 172 9.78 7.29 1.66
C VAL A 172 11.24 7.01 1.98
N ARG A 173 12.08 6.73 0.97
CA ARG A 173 13.53 6.61 1.13
C ARG A 173 14.18 7.96 1.46
N VAL A 174 13.84 9.00 0.71
CA VAL A 174 14.37 10.36 0.93
C VAL A 174 13.95 10.89 2.30
N MET A 175 12.69 10.68 2.67
CA MET A 175 12.11 11.12 3.95
C MET A 175 12.45 10.20 5.13
N LYS A 176 13.07 9.03 4.87
CA LYS A 176 13.41 8.00 5.87
C LYS A 176 12.21 7.54 6.72
N LEU A 177 11.02 7.49 6.12
CA LEU A 177 9.81 7.07 6.80
C LEU A 177 9.82 5.56 7.07
N PRO A 178 9.43 5.10 8.29
CA PRO A 178 9.32 3.69 8.60
C PRO A 178 8.22 3.06 7.72
N THR A 179 8.63 2.30 6.71
CA THR A 179 7.74 1.83 5.65
C THR A 179 8.02 0.36 5.34
N PHE A 180 6.97 -0.45 5.32
CA PHE A 180 7.01 -1.85 4.92
C PHE A 180 6.15 -2.05 3.67
N PHE A 181 6.78 -2.38 2.55
CA PHE A 181 6.07 -2.77 1.33
C PHE A 181 5.75 -4.25 1.38
N LEU A 182 4.50 -4.59 1.10
CA LEU A 182 3.99 -5.95 1.03
C LEU A 182 3.57 -6.25 -0.40
N ILE A 183 4.39 -7.00 -1.13
CA ILE A 183 4.27 -7.17 -2.58
C ILE A 183 3.78 -8.58 -2.87
N GLY A 184 2.52 -8.72 -3.29
CA GLY A 184 1.96 -9.97 -3.79
C GLY A 184 2.28 -10.14 -5.27
N GLN A 185 2.86 -11.27 -5.64
CA GLN A 185 3.13 -11.58 -7.04
C GLN A 185 1.88 -12.17 -7.71
N SER A 186 1.30 -11.38 -8.61
CA SER A 186 0.14 -11.71 -9.43
C SER A 186 0.57 -12.57 -10.64
N SER A 187 0.66 -13.88 -10.45
CA SER A 187 0.64 -14.85 -11.56
C SER A 187 -0.83 -15.20 -11.91
N THR A 188 -1.12 -16.43 -12.36
CA THR A 188 -2.48 -16.92 -12.62
C THR A 188 -3.39 -16.94 -11.38
N LYS A 189 -2.83 -16.72 -10.17
CA LYS A 189 -3.50 -16.83 -8.86
C LYS A 189 -3.64 -15.48 -8.15
N GLN A 190 -4.12 -14.45 -8.84
CA GLN A 190 -4.25 -13.09 -8.28
C GLN A 190 -5.13 -13.04 -7.03
N HIS A 191 -6.24 -13.78 -7.01
CA HIS A 191 -7.12 -13.88 -5.85
C HIS A 191 -6.38 -14.39 -4.61
N GLU A 192 -5.56 -15.44 -4.75
CA GLU A 192 -4.77 -16.01 -3.64
C GLU A 192 -3.76 -14.99 -3.11
N ALA A 193 -3.11 -14.21 -3.97
CA ALA A 193 -2.18 -13.16 -3.56
C ALA A 193 -2.88 -12.03 -2.78
N ILE A 194 -4.10 -11.64 -3.18
CA ILE A 194 -4.90 -10.65 -2.46
C ILE A 194 -5.29 -11.19 -1.08
N CYS A 195 -5.70 -12.45 -0.99
CA CYS A 195 -6.07 -13.09 0.27
C CYS A 195 -4.88 -13.21 1.21
N GLU A 196 -3.72 -13.63 0.70
CA GLU A 196 -2.49 -13.70 1.49
C GLU A 196 -2.06 -12.33 2.03
N ILE A 197 -2.12 -11.29 1.19
CA ILE A 197 -1.88 -9.91 1.62
C ILE A 197 -2.85 -9.53 2.74
N GLY A 198 -4.14 -9.79 2.54
CA GLY A 198 -5.19 -9.51 3.51
C GLY A 198 -4.95 -10.17 4.87
N ASP A 199 -4.62 -11.46 4.87
CA ASP A 199 -4.32 -12.24 6.07
C ASP A 199 -3.08 -11.73 6.81
N ILE A 200 -2.01 -11.40 6.07
CA ILE A 200 -0.78 -10.83 6.65
C ILE A 200 -1.09 -9.47 7.31
N LEU A 201 -1.88 -8.62 6.66
CA LEU A 201 -2.28 -7.32 7.19
C LEU A 201 -3.16 -7.46 8.42
N ALA A 202 -4.21 -8.28 8.37
CA ALA A 202 -5.14 -8.51 9.49
C ALA A 202 -4.39 -9.03 10.73
N SER A 203 -3.57 -10.07 10.54
CA SER A 203 -2.79 -10.68 11.62
C SER A 203 -1.71 -9.77 12.23
N SER A 204 -1.39 -8.63 11.59
CA SER A 204 -0.38 -7.68 12.07
C SER A 204 -1.00 -6.38 12.62
N THR A 205 -2.28 -6.13 12.32
CA THR A 205 -3.01 -4.92 12.70
C THR A 205 -4.05 -5.16 13.78
N GLY A 206 -4.39 -6.43 14.07
CA GLY A 206 -5.49 -6.78 14.98
C GLY A 206 -6.88 -6.66 14.34
N LEU A 207 -6.93 -6.36 13.05
CA LEU A 207 -8.15 -6.45 12.24
C LEU A 207 -8.42 -7.90 11.84
N GLN A 208 -9.60 -8.15 11.29
CA GLN A 208 -9.97 -9.40 10.65
C GLN A 208 -10.08 -9.18 9.13
N PHE A 209 -9.62 -10.16 8.37
CA PHE A 209 -9.80 -10.22 6.93
C PHE A 209 -10.94 -11.17 6.59
N SER A 210 -11.80 -10.78 5.65
CA SER A 210 -12.91 -11.60 5.14
C SER A 210 -12.67 -11.90 3.66
N GLU A 211 -12.23 -13.12 3.38
CA GLU A 211 -12.05 -13.63 2.01
C GLU A 211 -13.36 -13.59 1.22
N GLU A 212 -14.52 -13.80 1.86
CA GLU A 212 -15.84 -13.74 1.23
C GLU A 212 -16.16 -12.36 0.61
N LYS A 213 -15.52 -11.29 1.10
CA LYS A 213 -15.67 -9.93 0.55
C LYS A 213 -14.73 -9.64 -0.61
N VAL A 214 -13.83 -10.58 -0.95
CA VAL A 214 -12.86 -10.43 -2.04
C VAL A 214 -13.53 -10.81 -3.36
N ILE A 215 -14.13 -9.82 -4.02
CA ILE A 215 -14.65 -9.99 -5.39
C ILE A 215 -13.64 -9.42 -6.37
N TRP A 216 -12.69 -10.26 -6.80
CA TRP A 216 -11.64 -9.86 -7.74
C TRP A 216 -12.07 -10.11 -9.19
N ASN A 217 -12.44 -9.05 -9.90
CA ASN A 217 -12.76 -9.07 -11.33
C ASN A 217 -11.96 -7.98 -12.07
N PRO A 218 -10.66 -8.21 -12.33
CA PRO A 218 -9.82 -7.20 -12.95
C PRO A 218 -10.37 -6.91 -14.35
N LYS A 219 -10.54 -5.63 -14.67
CA LYS A 219 -10.81 -5.24 -16.06
C LYS A 219 -9.58 -5.64 -16.86
N LYS A 220 -9.77 -6.44 -17.92
CA LYS A 220 -8.72 -6.68 -18.91
C LYS A 220 -8.43 -5.36 -19.63
N THR A 221 -7.63 -4.48 -19.05
CA THR A 221 -7.08 -3.32 -19.75
C THR A 221 -5.98 -3.85 -20.66
N SER A 222 -6.39 -4.27 -21.86
CA SER A 222 -5.50 -4.46 -22.99
C SER A 222 -4.96 -3.09 -23.42
N ARG A 223 -3.90 -2.63 -22.76
CA ARG A 223 -2.95 -1.66 -23.29
C ARG A 223 -1.76 -1.68 -22.35
N GLU A 224 -0.69 -2.33 -22.80
CA GLU A 224 0.65 -1.83 -22.48
C GLU A 224 0.65 -0.36 -22.88
N SER A 225 0.43 0.54 -21.91
CA SER A 225 0.74 1.94 -22.11
C SER A 225 2.26 2.00 -22.24
N LYS A 226 2.76 2.01 -23.47
CA LYS A 226 4.09 2.54 -23.75
C LYS A 226 4.08 3.97 -23.24
N GLU A 227 4.63 4.15 -22.05
CA GLU A 227 4.82 5.45 -21.41
C GLU A 227 5.85 6.22 -22.26
N PRO A 228 5.44 7.27 -23.00
CA PRO A 228 6.31 7.93 -23.99
C PRO A 228 7.57 8.54 -23.39
N TRP A 229 7.56 8.83 -22.09
CA TRP A 229 8.71 9.38 -21.39
C TRP A 229 9.81 8.32 -21.15
N ARG A 230 9.48 7.01 -21.13
CA ARG A 230 10.50 5.96 -21.00
C ARG A 230 11.37 5.85 -22.24
N ASP A 231 10.81 6.13 -23.41
CA ASP A 231 11.57 6.22 -24.66
C ASP A 231 12.57 7.40 -24.66
N LEU A 232 12.40 8.39 -23.77
CA LEU A 232 13.31 9.53 -23.65
C LEU A 232 14.56 9.23 -22.81
N TYR A 233 14.52 8.21 -21.94
CA TYR A 233 15.61 7.93 -21.00
C TYR A 233 16.30 6.57 -21.17
N GLY A 234 15.84 5.72 -22.11
CA GLY A 234 16.53 4.50 -22.54
C GLY A 234 16.31 3.29 -21.63
#